data_AF-A0AAX3S7V0-F1
#
_entry.id   AF-A0AAX3S7V0-F1
#
_cell.length_a   1.000
_cell.length_b   1.000
_cell.length_c   1.000
_cell.angle_alpha   90.00
_cell.angle_beta   90.00
_cell.angle_gamma   90.00
#
_symmetry.space_group_name_H-M   'P 1'
#
loop_
_entity.id
_entity.type
_entity.pdbx_description
1 polymer ?
#
loop_
_entity_poly.entity_id
_entity_poly.type
_entity_poly.pdbx_seq_one_letter_code
_entity_poly.pdbx_strand_id
1 'polypeptide(L)'
;MPYDDQTGEEINQWVPGATIGYGHLISQQEWPIYQNGITAEQADQVFEDDLTPFVNTVNRIINVPLEPHQLDAAVMLAYNIGVGGFSSSSAVKLINDPQAETPYSSLEDAWKAWNKSQGQVNQGLINRRSAEWEMFSKGVYERW
;
A
#
# COMPACT_ATOMS: atom_id res chain seq x y z
N MET A 1 -20.08 0.73 -10.55
CA MET A 1 -20.77 1.91 -9.98
C MET A 1 -20.01 2.35 -8.72
N PRO A 2 -20.07 3.62 -8.31
CA PRO A 2 -19.58 4.03 -7.00
C PRO A 2 -20.44 3.42 -5.88
N TYR A 3 -19.82 3.15 -4.74
CA TYR A 3 -20.44 2.56 -3.55
C TYR A 3 -19.95 3.23 -2.26
N ASP A 4 -20.66 3.06 -1.15
CA ASP A 4 -20.21 3.46 0.18
C ASP A 4 -19.32 2.37 0.78
N ASP A 5 -18.07 2.69 1.13
CA ASP A 5 -17.10 1.72 1.66
C ASP A 5 -17.48 1.12 3.01
N GLN A 6 -18.34 1.78 3.79
CA GLN A 6 -18.80 1.31 5.08
C GLN A 6 -19.94 0.30 4.97
N THR A 7 -20.82 0.48 3.99
CA THR A 7 -22.03 -0.35 3.84
C THR A 7 -21.96 -1.32 2.66
N GLY A 8 -21.10 -1.06 1.68
CA GLY A 8 -21.03 -1.76 0.41
C GLY A 8 -22.18 -1.45 -0.54
N GLU A 9 -23.08 -0.52 -0.19
CA GLU A 9 -24.24 -0.18 -1.00
C GLU A 9 -23.87 0.80 -2.13
N GLU A 10 -24.48 0.64 -3.31
CA GLU A 10 -24.33 1.59 -4.40
C GLU A 10 -24.88 2.96 -4.00
N ILE A 11 -24.18 4.02 -4.42
CA ILE A 11 -24.55 5.40 -4.11
C ILE A 11 -24.84 6.20 -5.38
N ASN A 12 -25.83 7.08 -5.31
CA ASN A 12 -26.22 7.99 -6.38
C ASN A 12 -25.94 9.47 -6.05
N GLN A 13 -25.35 9.72 -4.89
CA GLN A 13 -24.87 11.02 -4.42
C GLN A 13 -23.59 10.81 -3.60
N TRP A 14 -22.75 11.83 -3.54
CA TRP A 14 -21.53 11.74 -2.75
C TRP A 14 -21.86 11.55 -1.25
N VAL A 15 -21.14 10.63 -0.60
CA VAL A 15 -21.15 10.41 0.85
C VAL A 15 -19.71 10.31 1.36
N PRO A 16 -19.45 10.58 2.66
CA PRO A 16 -18.18 10.27 3.29
C PRO A 16 -17.94 8.75 3.25
N GLY A 17 -17.05 8.29 2.36
CA GLY A 17 -16.83 6.87 2.08
C GLY A 17 -17.10 6.46 0.62
N ALA A 18 -17.53 7.40 -0.23
CA ALA A 18 -17.77 7.16 -1.65
C ALA A 18 -16.52 6.56 -2.32
N THR A 19 -16.63 5.36 -2.87
CA THR A 19 -15.51 4.56 -3.38
C THR A 19 -15.85 3.96 -4.74
N ILE A 20 -14.87 3.79 -5.61
CA ILE A 20 -15.04 3.18 -6.94
C ILE A 20 -13.84 2.32 -7.34
N GLY A 21 -14.02 1.45 -8.33
CA GLY A 21 -12.96 0.60 -8.86
C GLY A 21 -12.43 -0.35 -7.78
N TYR A 22 -11.10 -0.39 -7.62
CA TYR A 22 -10.42 -1.25 -6.63
C TYR A 22 -10.14 -0.53 -5.30
N GLY A 23 -11.08 0.30 -4.85
CA GLY A 23 -10.97 0.99 -3.55
C GLY A 23 -10.51 2.45 -3.62
N HIS A 24 -10.65 3.11 -4.77
CA HIS A 24 -10.35 4.54 -4.91
C HIS A 24 -11.39 5.37 -4.17
N LEU A 25 -10.98 6.10 -3.13
CA LEU A 25 -11.85 6.98 -2.36
C LEU A 25 -12.10 8.28 -3.14
N ILE A 26 -13.36 8.53 -3.48
CA ILE A 26 -13.82 9.66 -4.26
C ILE A 26 -14.03 10.87 -3.35
N SER A 27 -13.28 11.95 -3.59
CA SER A 27 -13.57 13.23 -2.94
C SER A 27 -14.84 13.88 -3.48
N GLN A 28 -15.41 14.82 -2.74
CA GLN A 28 -16.60 15.57 -3.19
C GLN A 28 -16.35 16.33 -4.51
N GLN A 29 -15.10 16.72 -4.77
CA GLN A 29 -14.70 17.42 -5.99
C GLN A 29 -14.61 16.48 -7.19
N GLU A 30 -14.26 15.22 -6.96
CA GLU A 30 -14.14 14.18 -7.99
C GLU A 30 -15.47 13.48 -8.28
N TRP A 31 -16.46 13.60 -7.39
CA TRP A 31 -17.78 12.99 -7.56
C TRP A 31 -18.38 13.16 -8.96
N PRO A 32 -18.35 14.36 -9.59
CA PRO A 32 -18.91 14.54 -10.92
C PRO A 32 -18.28 13.67 -12.01
N ILE A 33 -17.02 13.24 -11.82
CA ILE A 33 -16.27 12.38 -12.74
C ILE A 33 -16.76 10.93 -12.63
N TYR A 34 -17.03 10.46 -11.40
CA TYR A 34 -17.26 9.04 -11.11
C TYR A 34 -18.72 8.66 -10.85
N GLN A 35 -19.62 9.63 -10.68
CA GLN A 35 -21.04 9.40 -10.35
C GLN A 35 -21.77 8.45 -11.30
N ASN A 36 -21.34 8.37 -12.57
CA ASN A 36 -21.95 7.52 -13.60
C ASN A 36 -21.27 6.14 -13.75
N GLY A 37 -20.35 5.80 -12.85
CA GLY A 37 -19.53 4.61 -12.97
C GLY A 37 -18.34 4.78 -13.92
N ILE A 38 -17.49 3.76 -13.96
CA ILE A 38 -16.30 3.68 -14.81
C ILE A 38 -16.24 2.31 -15.49
N THR A 39 -15.54 2.22 -16.61
CA THR A 39 -15.23 0.93 -17.27
C THR A 39 -14.14 0.18 -16.50
N ALA A 40 -13.90 -1.09 -16.86
CA ALA A 40 -12.82 -1.87 -16.28
C ALA A 40 -11.46 -1.22 -16.57
N GLU A 41 -11.24 -0.75 -17.79
CA GLU A 41 -10.00 -0.09 -18.19
C GLU A 41 -9.78 1.23 -17.43
N GLN A 42 -10.87 1.96 -17.16
CA GLN A 42 -10.80 3.16 -16.32
C GLN A 42 -10.51 2.81 -14.85
N ALA A 43 -11.05 1.69 -14.34
CA ALA A 43 -10.74 1.22 -12.99
C ALA A 43 -9.27 0.81 -12.86
N ASP A 44 -8.72 0.14 -13.88
CA ASP A 44 -7.30 -0.21 -13.95
C ASP A 44 -6.44 1.06 -13.99
N GLN A 45 -6.78 2.05 -14.82
CA GLN A 45 -6.04 3.31 -14.88
C GLN A 45 -6.07 4.08 -13.55
N VAL A 46 -7.24 4.20 -12.92
CA VAL A 46 -7.37 4.85 -11.60
C VAL A 46 -6.50 4.14 -10.57
N PHE A 47 -6.45 2.82 -10.60
CA PHE A 47 -5.61 2.05 -9.70
C PHE A 47 -4.12 2.23 -9.97
N GLU A 48 -3.70 2.26 -11.23
CA GLU A 48 -2.31 2.61 -11.60
C GLU A 48 -1.93 4.02 -11.15
N ASP A 49 -2.84 4.99 -11.32
CA ASP A 49 -2.66 6.38 -10.89
C ASP A 49 -2.53 6.46 -9.35
N ASP A 50 -3.36 5.73 -8.62
CA ASP A 50 -3.30 5.63 -7.15
C ASP A 50 -1.99 4.99 -6.66
N LEU A 51 -1.44 4.02 -7.40
CA LEU A 51 -0.18 3.37 -7.08
C LEU A 51 1.06 4.20 -7.44
N THR A 52 0.94 5.07 -8.45
CA THR A 52 2.06 5.82 -9.04
C THR A 52 2.92 6.56 -8.00
N PRO A 53 2.37 7.28 -7.00
CA PRO A 53 3.17 7.95 -5.98
C PRO A 53 4.04 6.99 -5.16
N PHE A 54 3.54 5.79 -4.88
CA PHE A 54 4.25 4.77 -4.11
C PHE A 54 5.33 4.10 -4.94
N VAL A 55 5.03 3.70 -6.18
CA VAL A 55 6.02 3.15 -7.12
C VAL A 55 7.17 4.13 -7.33
N ASN A 56 6.86 5.41 -7.60
CA ASN A 56 7.87 6.45 -7.76
C ASN A 56 8.70 6.68 -6.50
N THR A 57 8.07 6.58 -5.32
CA THR A 57 8.79 6.70 -4.04
C THR A 57 9.75 5.53 -3.85
N VAL A 58 9.31 4.29 -4.07
CA VAL A 58 10.16 3.11 -3.94
C VAL A 58 11.34 3.18 -4.90
N ASN A 59 11.10 3.45 -6.19
CA ASN A 59 12.16 3.56 -7.20
C ASN A 59 13.17 4.67 -6.91
N ARG A 60 12.76 5.75 -6.25
CA ARG A 60 13.64 6.87 -5.91
C ARG A 60 14.45 6.62 -4.64
N ILE A 61 13.90 5.90 -3.69
CA ILE A 61 14.47 5.76 -2.33
C ILE A 61 15.29 4.47 -2.21
N ILE A 62 14.93 3.41 -2.93
CA ILE A 62 15.71 2.18 -2.99
C ILE A 62 16.82 2.35 -4.04
N ASN A 63 18.07 2.27 -3.57
CA ASN A 63 19.28 2.53 -4.37
C ASN A 63 20.01 1.25 -4.79
N VAL A 64 19.45 0.09 -4.47
CA VAL A 64 19.98 -1.23 -4.83
C VAL A 64 19.04 -1.93 -5.82
N PRO A 65 19.55 -2.81 -6.69
CA PRO A 65 18.70 -3.62 -7.55
C PRO A 65 17.76 -4.49 -6.71
N LEU A 66 16.47 -4.51 -7.09
CA LEU A 66 15.47 -5.41 -6.54
C LEU A 66 14.97 -6.37 -7.62
N GLU A 67 14.65 -7.58 -7.22
CA GLU A 67 13.85 -8.49 -8.04
C GLU A 67 12.39 -8.00 -8.12
N PRO A 68 11.62 -8.36 -9.16
CA PRO A 68 10.25 -7.85 -9.33
C PRO A 68 9.35 -8.04 -8.10
N HIS A 69 9.40 -9.22 -7.47
CA HIS A 69 8.59 -9.50 -6.28
C HIS A 69 9.04 -8.69 -5.04
N GLN A 70 10.30 -8.29 -4.96
CA GLN A 70 10.79 -7.41 -3.90
C GLN A 70 10.29 -5.98 -4.10
N LEU A 71 10.26 -5.52 -5.36
CA LEU A 71 9.68 -4.22 -5.71
C LEU A 71 8.18 -4.19 -5.36
N ASP A 72 7.43 -5.21 -5.76
CA ASP A 72 6.00 -5.34 -5.47
C ASP A 72 5.73 -5.27 -3.96
N ALA A 73 6.46 -6.05 -3.16
CA ALA A 73 6.34 -6.04 -1.71
C ALA A 73 6.68 -4.68 -1.10
N ALA A 74 7.72 -4.00 -1.60
CA ALA A 74 8.10 -2.66 -1.14
C ALA A 74 7.03 -1.62 -1.48
N VAL A 75 6.40 -1.69 -2.66
CA VAL A 75 5.29 -0.83 -3.06
C VAL A 75 4.07 -1.08 -2.17
N MET A 76 3.72 -2.34 -1.86
CA MET A 76 2.61 -2.65 -0.95
C MET A 76 2.84 -2.15 0.47
N LEU A 77 4.08 -2.25 0.99
CA LEU A 77 4.44 -1.66 2.27
C LEU A 77 4.28 -0.14 2.21
N ALA A 78 4.85 0.52 1.20
CA ALA A 78 4.77 1.97 1.00
C ALA A 78 3.33 2.48 0.89
N TYR A 79 2.47 1.75 0.18
CA TYR A 79 1.04 2.03 0.09
C TYR A 79 0.38 2.00 1.48
N ASN A 80 0.70 1.01 2.31
CA ASN A 80 0.07 0.85 3.61
C ASN A 80 0.54 1.86 4.67
N ILE A 81 1.84 2.15 4.71
CA ILE A 81 2.44 2.99 5.78
C ILE A 81 2.66 4.44 5.32
N GLY A 82 2.32 4.74 4.06
CA GLY A 82 2.52 6.02 3.42
C GLY A 82 3.98 6.28 3.00
N VAL A 83 4.16 7.19 2.04
CA VAL A 83 5.47 7.54 1.48
C VAL A 83 6.46 8.04 2.54
N GLY A 84 5.99 8.81 3.53
CA GLY A 84 6.82 9.33 4.61
C GLY A 84 7.26 8.24 5.59
N GLY A 85 6.33 7.35 5.97
CA GLY A 85 6.63 6.19 6.81
C GLY A 85 7.62 5.25 6.15
N PHE A 86 7.42 4.96 4.86
CA PHE A 86 8.32 4.14 4.07
C PHE A 86 9.72 4.74 3.96
N SER A 87 9.82 5.99 3.49
CA SER A 87 11.11 6.63 3.19
C SER A 87 12.03 6.76 4.42
N SER A 88 11.45 6.87 5.62
CA SER A 88 12.20 7.00 6.88
C SER A 88 12.38 5.68 7.64
N SER A 89 11.81 4.58 7.12
CA SER A 89 11.77 3.30 7.82
C SER A 89 13.15 2.65 7.98
N SER A 90 13.30 1.86 9.04
CA SER A 90 14.47 0.99 9.19
C SER A 90 14.52 -0.10 8.11
N ALA A 91 13.36 -0.52 7.59
CA ALA A 91 13.29 -1.46 6.48
C ALA A 91 13.98 -0.90 5.22
N VAL A 92 13.67 0.34 4.81
CA VAL A 92 14.35 1.00 3.69
C VAL A 92 15.86 1.11 3.90
N LYS A 93 16.30 1.47 5.11
CA LYS A 93 17.73 1.52 5.44
C LYS A 93 18.40 0.16 5.22
N LEU A 94 17.80 -0.90 5.74
CA LEU A 94 18.32 -2.27 5.66
C LEU A 94 18.23 -2.89 4.26
N ILE A 95 17.25 -2.48 3.44
CA ILE A 95 17.20 -2.85 2.01
C ILE A 95 18.40 -2.24 1.27
N ASN A 96 18.63 -0.94 1.47
CA ASN A 96 19.72 -0.22 0.80
C ASN A 96 21.11 -0.63 1.30
N ASP A 97 21.23 -0.92 2.60
CA ASP A 97 22.46 -1.35 3.24
C ASP A 97 22.13 -2.35 4.36
N PRO A 98 22.36 -3.65 4.14
CA PRO A 98 22.14 -4.68 5.15
C PRO A 98 22.95 -4.51 6.44
N GLN A 99 23.97 -3.64 6.47
CA GLN A 99 24.77 -3.31 7.64
C GLN A 99 24.34 -2.01 8.33
N ALA A 100 23.30 -1.34 7.84
CA ALA A 100 22.83 -0.09 8.41
C ALA A 100 22.42 -0.25 9.89
N GLU A 101 22.86 0.69 10.72
CA GLU A 101 22.47 0.72 12.12
C GLU A 101 20.97 1.06 12.26
N THR A 102 20.21 0.11 12.83
CA THR A 102 18.81 0.30 13.18
C THR A 102 18.50 -0.36 14.54
N PRO A 103 17.38 -0.01 15.19
CA PRO A 103 16.95 -0.71 16.41
C PRO A 103 16.57 -2.19 16.21
N TYR A 104 16.52 -2.67 14.97
CA TYR A 104 16.09 -4.02 14.61
C TYR A 104 17.28 -4.89 14.22
N SER A 105 17.22 -6.17 14.59
CA SER A 105 18.25 -7.17 14.30
C SER A 105 18.28 -7.62 12.83
N SER A 106 17.19 -7.42 12.09
CA SER A 106 17.06 -7.86 10.72
C SER A 106 16.09 -6.99 9.93
N LEU A 107 16.13 -7.11 8.60
CA LEU A 107 15.15 -6.49 7.71
C LEU A 107 13.73 -7.03 8.00
N GLU A 108 13.59 -8.31 8.30
CA GLU A 108 12.29 -8.92 8.65
C GLU A 108 11.69 -8.26 9.89
N ASP A 109 12.49 -8.09 10.96
CA ASP A 109 12.04 -7.47 12.20
C ASP A 109 11.61 -6.02 11.96
N ALA A 110 12.41 -5.27 11.18
CA ALA A 110 12.09 -3.89 10.81
C ALA A 110 10.81 -3.79 9.96
N TRP A 111 10.58 -4.76 9.07
CA TRP A 111 9.39 -4.84 8.22
C TRP A 111 8.15 -5.14 9.06
N LYS A 112 8.21 -6.18 9.90
CA LYS A 112 7.10 -6.65 10.73
C LYS A 112 6.76 -5.71 11.89
N ALA A 113 7.65 -4.78 12.24
CA ALA A 113 7.36 -3.74 13.25
C ALA A 113 6.28 -2.73 12.81
N TRP A 114 5.99 -2.63 11.51
CA TRP A 114 4.87 -1.83 10.98
C TRP A 114 3.53 -2.54 11.17
N ASN A 115 3.22 -2.90 12.42
CA ASN A 115 2.04 -3.69 12.80
C ASN A 115 1.06 -2.93 13.71
N LYS A 116 1.24 -1.61 13.88
CA LYS A 116 0.40 -0.80 14.77
C LYS A 116 -0.55 0.09 14.01
N SER A 117 -1.79 0.16 14.48
CA SER A 117 -2.77 1.17 14.08
C SER A 117 -3.20 1.95 15.31
N GLN A 118 -3.24 3.28 15.22
CA GLN A 118 -3.55 4.17 16.35
C GLN A 118 -2.69 3.87 17.61
N GLY A 119 -1.43 3.49 17.40
CA GLY A 119 -0.48 3.15 18.47
C GLY A 119 -0.64 1.75 19.09
N GLN A 120 -1.67 1.00 18.70
CA GLN A 120 -1.94 -0.36 19.20
C GLN A 120 -1.59 -1.41 18.15
N VAL A 121 -1.06 -2.56 18.59
CA VAL A 121 -0.79 -3.69 17.71
C VAL A 121 -2.10 -4.19 17.10
N ASN A 122 -2.09 -4.41 15.78
CA ASN A 122 -3.26 -4.83 15.02
C ASN A 122 -2.99 -6.17 14.32
N GLN A 123 -3.85 -7.15 14.54
CA GLN A 123 -3.68 -8.50 13.99
C GLN A 123 -3.74 -8.52 12.45
N GLY A 124 -4.58 -7.70 11.83
CA GLY A 124 -4.65 -7.59 10.38
C GLY A 124 -3.35 -7.05 9.78
N LEU A 125 -2.70 -6.09 10.43
CA LEU A 125 -1.38 -5.61 10.02
C LEU A 125 -0.29 -6.67 10.22
N ILE A 126 -0.35 -7.49 11.28
CA ILE A 126 0.59 -8.61 11.45
C ILE A 126 0.49 -9.60 10.29
N ASN A 127 -0.74 -10.00 9.93
CA ASN A 127 -0.97 -10.92 8.81
C ASN A 127 -0.47 -10.31 7.50
N ARG A 128 -0.81 -9.03 7.25
CA ARG A 128 -0.35 -8.27 6.08
C ARG A 128 1.17 -8.23 5.97
N ARG A 129 1.87 -7.84 7.05
CA ARG A 129 3.34 -7.77 7.08
C ARG A 129 3.98 -9.13 6.84
N SER A 130 3.34 -10.21 7.27
CA SER A 130 3.85 -11.56 7.04
C SER A 130 3.75 -11.96 5.57
N ALA A 131 2.59 -11.75 4.93
CA ALA A 131 2.41 -12.04 3.51
C ALA A 131 3.32 -11.17 2.62
N GLU A 132 3.44 -9.87 2.92
CA GLU A 132 4.38 -8.98 2.22
C GLU A 132 5.83 -9.42 2.39
N TRP A 133 6.22 -9.89 3.57
CA TRP A 133 7.57 -10.40 3.80
C TRP A 133 7.84 -11.69 3.03
N GLU A 134 6.87 -12.59 2.94
CA GLU A 134 7.03 -13.81 2.13
C GLU A 134 7.12 -13.51 0.65
N MET A 135 6.40 -12.50 0.17
CA MET A 135 6.60 -11.98 -1.18
C MET A 135 8.01 -11.43 -1.35
N PHE A 136 8.47 -10.57 -0.45
CA PHE A 136 9.80 -9.97 -0.55
C PHE A 136 10.93 -11.02 -0.50
N SER A 137 10.86 -11.95 0.44
CA SER A 137 11.95 -12.89 0.74
C SER A 137 11.93 -14.17 -0.10
N LYS A 138 10.76 -14.60 -0.59
CA LYS A 138 10.58 -15.89 -1.28
C LYS A 138 9.84 -15.77 -2.62
N GLY A 139 9.32 -14.60 -2.98
CA GLY A 139 8.50 -14.43 -4.18
C GLY A 139 7.13 -15.11 -4.10
N VAL A 140 6.62 -15.39 -2.90
CA VAL A 140 5.33 -16.05 -2.69
C VAL A 140 4.23 -15.01 -2.46
N TYR A 141 3.19 -15.05 -3.30
CA TYR A 141 2.06 -14.12 -3.24
C TYR A 141 0.93 -14.77 -2.42
N GLU A 142 0.89 -14.49 -1.12
CA GLU A 142 -0.16 -14.98 -0.22
C GLU A 142 -1.26 -13.93 0.02
N ARG A 143 -2.46 -14.40 0.36
CA ARG A 143 -3.57 -13.54 0.80
C ARG A 143 -3.62 -13.51 2.33
N TRP A 144 -3.93 -12.36 2.91
CA TRP A 144 -3.97 -12.12 4.36
C TRP A 144 -5.29 -11.51 4.83
#